data_AF-A0A2E6MHA4-F1
#
_entry.id   AF-A0A2E6MHA4-F1
#
_cell.length_a   1.000
_cell.length_b   1.000
_cell.length_c   1.000
_cell.angle_alpha   90.00
_cell.angle_beta   90.00
_cell.angle_gamma   90.00
#
_symmetry.space_group_name_H-M   'P 1'
#
loop_
_entity.id
_entity.type
_entity.pdbx_description
1 polymer ?
#
loop_
_entity_poly.entity_id
_entity_poly.type
_entity_poly.pdbx_seq_one_letter_code
_entity_poly.pdbx_strand_id
1 'polypeptide(L)'
;MKLTNPEIIKSITSSWNGDRDKNLRPLVPKDLIERMKLVTTEEAWGTCRKNGYHFQFAGNWNNLHPDRVIVGRAVTCRWVPKRPDLNEAIEKQGKEEKRIGFQNSWVIDELVNDDLIVVDLFGKVFDGTFAGDNLTTAIKSKTGTGMVIDGGIRDTQRIYEMEDFNAFVRGFDPSAINDVSMPEINGIIRIGEATCIPGDVVLGTKSGVIFIPPHLVEEVVLSSENVRLKDEFGQQRIMEGKYTPGEVDREFSDEMNRDFENWKKNRK
;
A
#
# COMPACT_ATOMS: atom_id res chain seq x y z
N MET A 1 26.94 5.49 -7.96
CA MET A 1 25.79 4.68 -7.50
C MET A 1 24.54 5.28 -8.15
N LYS A 2 23.37 4.66 -8.09
CA LYS A 2 22.10 5.36 -8.40
C LYS A 2 21.11 4.98 -7.31
N LEU A 3 20.61 5.96 -6.55
CA LEU A 3 19.63 5.69 -5.51
C LEU A 3 18.30 5.25 -6.12
N THR A 4 17.92 5.87 -7.24
CA THR A 4 16.74 5.50 -8.04
C THR A 4 17.19 5.01 -9.42
N ASN A 5 16.67 3.87 -9.88
CA ASN A 5 16.94 3.35 -11.22
C ASN A 5 15.65 3.11 -12.03
N PRO A 6 15.17 4.12 -12.78
CA PRO A 6 13.91 4.05 -13.54
C PRO A 6 13.81 2.88 -14.52
N GLU A 7 14.91 2.50 -15.16
CA GLU A 7 14.90 1.41 -16.16
C GLU A 7 14.60 0.05 -15.53
N ILE A 8 15.08 -0.19 -14.30
CA ILE A 8 14.73 -1.40 -13.55
C ILE A 8 13.23 -1.43 -13.30
N ILE A 9 12.66 -0.33 -12.80
CA ILE A 9 11.21 -0.21 -12.52
C ILE A 9 10.39 -0.51 -13.78
N LYS A 10 10.76 0.09 -14.92
CA LYS A 10 10.08 -0.16 -16.20
C LYS A 10 10.19 -1.63 -16.63
N SER A 11 11.35 -2.25 -16.46
CA SER A 11 11.56 -3.65 -16.88
C SER A 11 10.72 -4.65 -16.08
N ILE A 12 10.63 -4.47 -14.75
CA ILE A 12 9.90 -5.37 -13.86
C ILE A 12 8.39 -5.11 -13.87
N THR A 13 7.97 -3.90 -14.23
CA THR A 13 6.55 -3.54 -14.42
C THR A 13 6.15 -3.52 -15.90
N SER A 14 6.77 -4.36 -16.74
CA SER A 14 6.56 -4.37 -18.19
C SER A 14 5.13 -4.72 -18.62
N SER A 15 4.36 -5.42 -17.78
CA SER A 15 2.92 -5.67 -18.00
C SER A 15 2.05 -4.41 -17.90
N TRP A 16 2.57 -3.31 -17.34
CA TRP A 16 1.86 -2.04 -17.26
C TRP A 16 2.02 -1.21 -18.54
N ASN A 17 0.90 -0.93 -19.19
CA ASN A 17 0.83 -0.19 -20.46
C ASN A 17 0.28 1.23 -20.32
N GLY A 18 -0.08 1.67 -19.10
CA GLY A 18 -0.59 3.02 -18.84
C GLY A 18 0.51 4.06 -18.62
N ASP A 19 0.10 5.23 -18.15
CA ASP A 19 0.99 6.35 -17.86
C ASP A 19 2.03 6.00 -16.78
N ARG A 20 3.16 6.69 -16.84
CA ARG A 20 4.28 6.54 -15.90
C ARG A 20 4.80 7.90 -15.47
N ASP A 21 5.34 7.97 -14.26
CA ASP A 21 5.97 9.20 -13.75
C ASP A 21 7.39 9.41 -14.31
N LYS A 22 8.05 10.47 -13.84
CA LYS A 22 9.44 10.80 -14.20
C LYS A 22 10.46 9.69 -13.86
N ASN A 23 10.13 8.83 -12.90
CA ASN A 23 10.94 7.69 -12.48
C ASN A 23 10.49 6.39 -13.18
N LEU A 24 9.67 6.48 -14.24
CA LEU A 24 9.10 5.36 -15.00
C LEU A 24 8.23 4.41 -14.16
N ARG A 25 7.76 4.87 -13.00
CA ARG A 25 6.87 4.11 -12.13
C ARG A 25 5.43 4.15 -12.67
N PRO A 26 4.70 3.03 -12.66
CA PRO A 26 3.29 3.00 -13.06
C PRO A 26 2.41 4.02 -12.34
N LEU A 27 1.64 4.80 -13.10
CA LEU A 27 0.65 5.74 -12.58
C LEU A 27 -0.76 5.18 -12.76
N VAL A 28 -1.18 4.39 -11.78
CA VAL A 28 -2.58 3.93 -11.71
C VAL A 28 -3.53 5.14 -11.64
N PRO A 29 -4.60 5.17 -12.46
CA PRO A 29 -5.58 6.24 -12.49
C PRO A 29 -6.24 6.51 -11.13
N LYS A 30 -6.52 7.80 -10.85
CA LYS A 30 -7.15 8.23 -9.60
C LYS A 30 -8.50 7.56 -9.33
N ASP A 31 -9.32 7.35 -10.36
CA ASP A 31 -10.60 6.63 -10.24
C ASP A 31 -10.44 5.25 -9.59
N LEU A 32 -9.45 4.48 -10.05
CA LEU A 32 -9.18 3.15 -9.51
C LEU A 32 -8.64 3.21 -8.08
N ILE A 33 -7.82 4.22 -7.74
CA ILE A 33 -7.34 4.44 -6.37
C ILE A 33 -8.51 4.77 -5.42
N GLU A 34 -9.46 5.60 -5.86
CA GLU A 34 -10.63 5.94 -5.05
C GLU A 34 -11.57 4.74 -4.86
N ARG A 35 -11.85 3.98 -5.94
CA ARG A 35 -12.70 2.78 -5.87
C ARG A 35 -12.05 1.65 -5.07
N MET A 36 -10.72 1.55 -5.07
CA MET A 36 -9.96 0.59 -4.27
C MET A 36 -10.20 0.77 -2.75
N LYS A 37 -10.60 1.97 -2.28
CA LYS A 37 -10.92 2.19 -0.85
C LYS A 37 -12.11 1.36 -0.36
N LEU A 38 -12.97 0.89 -1.26
CA LEU A 38 -14.12 0.02 -0.95
C LEU A 38 -13.78 -1.48 -1.06
N VAL A 39 -12.58 -1.83 -1.52
CA VAL A 39 -12.14 -3.21 -1.71
C VAL A 39 -11.73 -3.80 -0.36
N THR A 40 -12.18 -5.01 -0.06
CA THR A 40 -11.74 -5.75 1.12
C THR A 40 -10.42 -6.46 0.87
N THR A 41 -9.67 -6.76 1.93
CA THR A 41 -8.39 -7.46 1.82
C THR A 41 -8.55 -8.83 1.17
N GLU A 42 -9.63 -9.55 1.49
CA GLU A 42 -9.94 -10.88 0.99
C GLU A 42 -10.28 -10.88 -0.50
N GLU A 43 -11.04 -9.88 -0.99
CA GLU A 43 -11.34 -9.72 -2.41
C GLU A 43 -10.07 -9.43 -3.22
N ALA A 44 -9.25 -8.48 -2.77
CA ALA A 44 -7.97 -8.19 -3.41
C ALA A 44 -7.05 -9.42 -3.42
N TRP A 45 -6.96 -10.11 -2.28
CA TRP A 45 -6.18 -11.34 -2.14
C TRP A 45 -6.65 -12.44 -3.08
N GLY A 46 -7.96 -12.66 -3.19
CA GLY A 46 -8.57 -13.64 -4.08
C GLY A 46 -8.18 -13.41 -5.54
N THR A 47 -8.32 -12.17 -6.03
CA THR A 47 -7.94 -11.81 -7.40
C THR A 47 -6.44 -11.94 -7.64
N CYS A 48 -5.59 -11.49 -6.70
CA CYS A 48 -4.14 -11.69 -6.80
C CYS A 48 -3.78 -13.18 -6.90
N ARG A 49 -4.34 -14.02 -6.02
CA ARG A 49 -4.06 -15.47 -6.01
C ARG A 49 -4.54 -16.17 -7.27
N LYS A 50 -5.71 -15.81 -7.79
CA LYS A 50 -6.23 -16.33 -9.06
C LYS A 50 -5.26 -16.07 -10.23
N ASN A 51 -4.55 -14.94 -10.17
CA ASN A 51 -3.53 -14.54 -11.14
C ASN A 51 -2.11 -15.05 -10.79
N GLY A 52 -1.97 -15.98 -9.85
CA GLY A 52 -0.68 -16.60 -9.48
C GLY A 52 0.17 -15.82 -8.47
N TYR A 53 -0.35 -14.73 -7.90
CA TYR A 53 0.36 -13.93 -6.90
C TYR A 53 0.02 -14.42 -5.49
N HIS A 54 0.93 -15.17 -4.89
CA HIS A 54 0.73 -15.84 -3.59
C HIS A 54 1.38 -15.13 -2.40
N PHE A 55 2.10 -14.02 -2.62
CA PHE A 55 2.90 -13.33 -1.61
C PHE A 55 2.71 -11.82 -1.70
N GLN A 56 1.46 -11.37 -1.54
CA GLN A 56 1.06 -9.97 -1.63
C GLN A 56 0.56 -9.36 -0.33
N PHE A 57 0.28 -10.16 0.69
CA PHE A 57 -0.27 -9.67 1.96
C PHE A 57 0.77 -9.74 3.08
N ALA A 58 0.79 -8.71 3.92
CA ALA A 58 1.58 -8.64 5.14
C ALA A 58 0.71 -8.19 6.32
N GLY A 59 0.62 -9.00 7.36
CA GLY A 59 -0.08 -8.70 8.61
C GLY A 59 0.85 -8.29 9.76
N ASN A 60 0.30 -8.34 10.99
CA ASN A 60 1.00 -8.08 12.26
C ASN A 60 1.59 -6.66 12.35
N TRP A 61 0.72 -5.66 12.18
CA TRP A 61 1.09 -4.25 12.23
C TRP A 61 0.52 -3.59 13.48
N ASN A 62 1.26 -2.61 14.01
CA ASN A 62 0.65 -1.54 14.79
C ASN A 62 0.00 -0.57 13.80
N ASN A 63 -1.32 -0.65 13.68
CA ASN A 63 -2.14 0.25 12.86
C ASN A 63 -2.68 1.36 13.76
N LEU A 64 -2.32 2.61 13.46
CA LEU A 64 -2.71 3.77 14.29
C LEU A 64 -4.23 3.96 14.29
N HIS A 65 -4.88 3.78 13.14
CA HIS A 65 -6.32 3.90 13.01
C HIS A 65 -6.91 2.70 12.28
N PRO A 66 -7.24 1.61 13.00
CA PRO A 66 -7.79 0.38 12.40
C PRO A 66 -9.02 0.60 11.54
N ASP A 67 -9.83 1.61 11.84
CA ASP A 67 -11.06 1.93 11.10
C ASP A 67 -10.81 2.74 9.81
N ARG A 68 -9.57 3.17 9.54
CA ARG A 68 -9.21 3.97 8.36
C ARG A 68 -8.51 3.11 7.31
N VAL A 69 -9.13 3.01 6.14
CA VAL A 69 -8.52 2.43 4.93
C VAL A 69 -7.59 3.46 4.30
N ILE A 70 -6.38 3.04 3.93
CA ILE A 70 -5.48 3.84 3.10
C ILE A 70 -5.19 3.13 1.79
N VAL A 71 -5.15 3.92 0.72
CA VAL A 71 -4.78 3.45 -0.61
C VAL A 71 -3.81 4.44 -1.23
N GLY A 72 -2.78 3.94 -1.90
CA GLY A 72 -1.92 4.77 -2.73
C GLY A 72 -0.91 3.94 -3.52
N ARG A 73 -0.23 4.60 -4.46
CA ARG A 73 0.81 3.98 -5.28
C ARG A 73 2.12 3.94 -4.50
N ALA A 74 2.72 2.77 -4.38
CA ALA A 74 3.92 2.57 -3.61
C ALA A 74 5.07 3.45 -4.13
N VAL A 75 5.67 4.22 -3.22
CA VAL A 75 7.03 4.75 -3.36
C VAL A 75 7.86 4.06 -2.30
N THR A 76 8.75 3.19 -2.74
CA THR A 76 9.51 2.31 -1.84
C THR A 76 10.84 2.95 -1.45
N CYS A 77 11.34 2.65 -0.26
CA CYS A 77 12.75 2.81 0.05
C CYS A 77 13.26 1.66 0.91
N ARG A 78 14.49 1.25 0.65
CA ARG A 78 15.15 0.16 1.37
C ARG A 78 16.26 0.73 2.23
N TRP A 79 16.26 0.32 3.48
CA TRP A 79 17.31 0.62 4.43
C TRP A 79 18.08 -0.64 4.79
N VAL A 80 19.32 -0.44 5.20
CA VAL A 80 20.20 -1.49 5.72
C VAL A 80 20.92 -0.98 6.96
N PRO A 81 21.43 -1.86 7.83
CA PRO A 81 22.32 -1.45 8.90
C PRO A 81 23.49 -0.63 8.38
N LYS A 82 23.81 0.45 9.08
CA LYS A 82 24.86 1.37 8.65
C LYS A 82 26.20 0.65 8.61
N ARG A 83 26.85 0.76 7.45
CA ARG A 83 28.28 0.50 7.29
C ARG A 83 28.96 1.80 6.87
N PRO A 84 30.09 2.19 7.46
CA PRO A 84 30.72 3.48 7.16
C PRO A 84 31.05 3.68 5.68
N ASP A 85 31.61 2.67 5.01
CA ASP A 85 31.96 2.68 3.58
C ASP A 85 30.74 2.87 2.68
N LEU A 86 29.66 2.13 2.95
CA LEU A 86 28.41 2.26 2.21
C LEU A 86 27.75 3.62 2.45
N ASN A 87 27.69 4.06 3.71
CA ASN A 87 27.08 5.33 4.07
C ASN A 87 27.80 6.51 3.42
N GLU A 88 29.14 6.51 3.41
CA GLU A 88 29.93 7.55 2.73
C GLU A 88 29.61 7.62 1.23
N ALA A 89 29.48 6.47 0.56
CA ALA A 89 29.11 6.42 -0.85
C ALA A 89 27.70 6.96 -1.11
N ILE A 90 26.73 6.65 -0.23
CA ILE A 90 25.35 7.16 -0.31
C ILE A 90 25.31 8.68 -0.08
N GLU A 91 26.01 9.19 0.94
CA GLU A 91 26.10 10.63 1.22
C GLU A 91 26.75 11.40 0.08
N LYS A 92 27.81 10.84 -0.53
CA LYS A 92 28.43 11.42 -1.72
C LYS A 92 27.45 11.49 -2.88
N GLN A 93 26.72 10.41 -3.15
CA GLN A 93 25.69 10.37 -4.19
C GLN A 93 24.57 11.40 -3.92
N GLY A 94 24.10 11.52 -2.68
CA GLY A 94 23.09 12.51 -2.29
C GLY A 94 23.54 13.95 -2.54
N LYS A 95 24.82 14.27 -2.28
CA LYS A 95 25.41 15.58 -2.61
C LYS A 95 25.47 15.85 -4.11
N GLU A 96 25.87 14.85 -4.91
CA GLU A 96 25.89 14.95 -6.38
C GLU A 96 24.47 15.19 -6.95
N GLU A 97 23.46 14.56 -6.36
CA GLU A 97 22.03 14.75 -6.67
C GLU A 97 21.42 16.01 -6.03
N LYS A 98 22.19 16.79 -5.28
CA LYS A 98 21.75 18.01 -4.56
C LYS A 98 20.60 17.77 -3.57
N ARG A 99 20.55 16.60 -2.95
CA ARG A 99 19.57 16.28 -1.91
C ARG A 99 19.84 17.06 -0.63
N ILE A 100 18.78 17.41 0.09
CA ILE A 100 18.83 18.23 1.30
C ILE A 100 18.30 17.43 2.49
N GLY A 101 18.95 17.61 3.65
CA GLY A 101 18.57 16.93 4.89
C GLY A 101 19.08 15.50 4.96
N PHE A 102 18.53 14.73 5.89
CA PHE A 102 18.91 13.34 6.12
C PHE A 102 18.20 12.39 5.14
N GLN A 103 18.70 11.17 4.99
CA GLN A 103 18.26 10.22 3.95
C GLN A 103 16.72 9.98 3.92
N ASN A 104 16.02 10.10 5.05
CA ASN A 104 14.55 9.99 5.12
C ASN A 104 13.84 11.08 4.31
N SER A 105 14.33 12.33 4.34
CA SER A 105 13.69 13.43 3.59
C SER A 105 13.83 13.23 2.09
N TRP A 106 14.89 12.56 1.65
CA TRP A 106 15.18 12.35 0.23
C TRP A 106 14.10 11.58 -0.51
N VAL A 107 13.54 10.52 0.11
CA VAL A 107 12.42 9.76 -0.46
C VAL A 107 11.10 10.53 -0.32
N ILE A 108 10.89 11.25 0.78
CA ILE A 108 9.69 12.08 1.00
C ILE A 108 9.61 13.20 -0.05
N ASP A 109 10.76 13.73 -0.48
CA ASP A 109 10.83 14.75 -1.53
C ASP A 109 10.35 14.24 -2.90
N GLU A 110 10.42 12.94 -3.16
CA GLU A 110 9.97 12.32 -4.41
C GLU A 110 8.46 12.05 -4.45
N LEU A 111 7.77 12.07 -3.31
CA LEU A 111 6.34 11.80 -3.21
C LEU A 111 5.49 12.84 -3.96
N VAL A 112 4.46 12.34 -4.64
CA VAL A 112 3.40 13.15 -5.27
C VAL A 112 2.01 12.72 -4.75
N ASN A 113 0.97 13.43 -5.19
CA ASN A 113 -0.41 13.12 -4.79
C ASN A 113 -0.76 11.64 -5.07
N ASP A 114 -1.57 11.03 -4.21
CA ASP A 114 -2.01 9.63 -4.27
C ASP A 114 -0.87 8.57 -4.20
N ASP A 115 0.36 8.96 -3.86
CA ASP A 115 1.41 8.01 -3.49
C ASP A 115 1.23 7.50 -2.07
N LEU A 116 1.83 6.37 -1.74
CA LEU A 116 1.94 5.86 -0.36
C LEU A 116 3.38 5.39 -0.16
N ILE A 117 4.05 5.93 0.85
CA ILE A 117 5.44 5.57 1.13
C ILE A 117 5.50 4.21 1.83
N VAL A 118 6.34 3.31 1.32
CA VAL A 118 6.56 1.97 1.85
C VAL A 118 8.04 1.82 2.20
N VAL A 119 8.33 1.70 3.49
CA VAL A 119 9.70 1.73 4.02
C VAL A 119 10.07 0.35 4.52
N ASP A 120 11.08 -0.27 3.90
CA ASP A 120 11.76 -1.44 4.47
C ASP A 120 12.90 -0.94 5.36
N LEU A 121 12.66 -0.94 6.67
CA LEU A 121 13.63 -0.61 7.72
C LEU A 121 13.97 -1.86 8.54
N PHE A 122 13.87 -3.04 7.91
CA PHE A 122 14.25 -4.34 8.45
C PHE A 122 13.73 -4.62 9.88
N GLY A 123 12.57 -4.06 10.23
CA GLY A 123 11.90 -4.21 11.51
C GLY A 123 12.53 -3.41 12.67
N LYS A 124 13.49 -2.52 12.41
CA LYS A 124 14.17 -1.75 13.47
C LYS A 124 13.22 -0.73 14.08
N VAL A 125 13.03 -0.79 15.40
CA VAL A 125 12.20 0.16 16.17
C VAL A 125 13.07 1.11 16.97
N PHE A 126 13.87 0.60 17.92
CA PHE A 126 14.88 1.38 18.62
C PHE A 126 15.95 1.87 17.65
N ASP A 127 16.19 3.19 17.62
CA ASP A 127 16.98 3.93 16.61
C ASP A 127 16.48 3.74 15.16
N GLY A 128 15.28 3.18 14.98
CA GLY A 128 14.68 2.86 13.69
C GLY A 128 13.40 3.65 13.43
N THR A 129 13.30 4.86 13.95
CA THR A 129 12.10 5.70 13.83
C THR A 129 12.14 6.49 12.52
N PHE A 130 11.52 5.99 11.45
CA PHE A 130 11.61 6.61 10.11
C PHE A 130 10.99 8.01 10.06
N ALA A 131 9.87 8.22 10.75
CA ALA A 131 9.17 9.49 10.76
C ALA A 131 8.84 9.94 12.20
N GLY A 132 8.94 11.25 12.40
CA GLY A 132 8.28 11.99 13.48
C GLY A 132 7.28 12.98 12.87
N ASP A 133 6.70 13.86 13.69
CA ASP A 133 5.56 14.71 13.31
C ASP A 133 5.81 15.58 12.05
N ASN A 134 6.99 16.19 11.90
CA ASN A 134 7.33 17.02 10.75
C ASN A 134 7.41 16.22 9.44
N LEU A 135 8.04 15.04 9.48
CA LEU A 135 8.16 14.19 8.29
C LEU A 135 6.81 13.60 7.91
N THR A 136 6.02 13.18 8.90
CA THR A 136 4.64 12.73 8.69
C THR A 136 3.77 13.84 8.10
N THR A 137 3.90 15.08 8.61
CA THR A 137 3.20 16.25 8.04
C THR A 137 3.56 16.43 6.57
N ALA A 138 4.85 16.35 6.22
CA ALA A 138 5.28 16.45 4.82
C ALA A 138 4.71 15.32 3.94
N ILE A 139 4.69 14.07 4.43
CA ILE A 139 4.09 12.92 3.73
C ILE A 139 2.60 13.20 3.50
N LYS A 140 1.84 13.49 4.56
CA LYS A 140 0.40 13.76 4.49
C LYS A 140 0.09 14.90 3.52
N SER A 141 0.80 16.01 3.59
CA SER A 141 0.57 17.18 2.73
C SER A 141 0.89 16.92 1.26
N LYS A 142 1.86 16.06 0.94
CA LYS A 142 2.23 15.73 -0.44
C LYS A 142 1.30 14.70 -1.07
N THR A 143 0.89 13.69 -0.30
CA THR A 143 0.21 12.52 -0.84
C THR A 143 -1.28 12.51 -0.60
N GLY A 144 -1.75 13.07 0.52
CA GLY A 144 -3.14 12.90 0.97
C GLY A 144 -3.48 11.46 1.41
N THR A 145 -2.46 10.63 1.72
CA THR A 145 -2.63 9.20 2.04
C THR A 145 -2.05 8.84 3.42
N GLY A 146 -1.28 7.75 3.53
CA GLY A 146 -0.67 7.23 4.74
C GLY A 146 0.75 6.71 4.50
N MET A 147 1.25 5.88 5.42
CA MET A 147 2.57 5.26 5.32
C MET A 147 2.60 3.83 5.84
N VAL A 148 3.46 3.00 5.25
CA VAL A 148 3.78 1.65 5.74
C VAL A 148 5.27 1.61 6.05
N ILE A 149 5.63 1.32 7.29
CA ILE A 149 7.02 1.33 7.75
C ILE A 149 7.31 0.00 8.45
N ASP A 150 8.12 -0.86 7.83
CA ASP A 150 8.67 -2.05 8.47
C ASP A 150 9.80 -1.65 9.43
N GLY A 151 9.43 -0.90 10.46
CA GLY A 151 10.30 -0.24 11.44
C GLY A 151 9.47 0.62 12.41
N GLY A 152 10.14 1.50 13.14
CA GLY A 152 9.51 2.38 14.13
C GLY A 152 9.06 3.73 13.57
N ILE A 153 8.26 4.44 14.38
CA ILE A 153 8.06 5.90 14.28
C ILE A 153 8.21 6.53 15.67
N ARG A 154 8.39 7.84 15.70
CA ARG A 154 8.38 8.65 16.92
C ARG A 154 7.30 9.73 16.85
N ASP A 155 7.15 10.53 17.91
CA ASP A 155 6.14 11.59 18.01
C ASP A 155 4.70 11.08 17.81
N THR A 156 4.45 9.83 18.19
CA THR A 156 3.21 9.10 17.91
C THR A 156 1.97 9.81 18.41
N GLN A 157 2.04 10.49 19.57
CA GLN A 157 0.91 11.25 20.12
C GLN A 157 0.39 12.30 19.13
N ARG A 158 1.29 13.05 18.48
CA ARG A 158 0.93 14.07 17.48
C ARG A 158 0.48 13.46 16.17
N ILE A 159 1.14 12.39 15.74
CA ILE A 159 0.80 11.68 14.51
C ILE A 159 -0.61 11.08 14.59
N TYR A 160 -0.99 10.56 15.76
CA TYR A 160 -2.30 9.95 16.01
C TYR A 160 -3.45 10.95 15.87
N GLU A 161 -3.21 12.24 16.13
CA GLU A 161 -4.23 13.29 16.01
C GLU A 161 -4.45 13.74 14.57
N MET A 162 -3.63 13.30 13.62
CA MET A 162 -3.76 13.71 12.21
C MET A 162 -5.01 13.09 11.58
N GLU A 163 -5.92 13.96 11.12
CA GLU A 163 -7.10 13.57 10.33
C GLU A 163 -6.70 12.96 8.98
N ASP A 164 -7.53 12.09 8.41
CA ASP A 164 -7.34 11.52 7.06
C ASP A 164 -5.95 10.92 6.77
N PHE A 165 -5.26 10.47 7.83
CA PHE A 165 -3.96 9.83 7.76
C PHE A 165 -4.00 8.52 8.54
N ASN A 166 -3.23 7.54 8.08
CA ASN A 166 -3.00 6.30 8.82
C ASN A 166 -1.57 5.80 8.61
N ALA A 167 -1.05 5.07 9.58
CA ALA A 167 0.25 4.43 9.49
C ALA A 167 0.21 2.99 9.96
N PHE A 168 0.94 2.13 9.25
CA PHE A 168 1.22 0.75 9.61
C PHE A 168 2.69 0.65 9.98
N VAL A 169 2.99 0.36 11.24
CA VAL A 169 4.36 0.37 11.76
C VAL A 169 4.66 -0.88 12.59
N ARG A 170 5.94 -1.18 12.83
CA ARG A 170 6.33 -2.25 13.76
C ARG A 170 6.34 -1.82 15.22
N GLY A 171 6.54 -0.54 15.50
CA GLY A 171 6.47 -0.03 16.86
C GLY A 171 6.72 1.48 16.97
N PHE A 172 6.87 1.91 18.22
CA PHE A 172 7.04 3.30 18.59
C PHE A 172 8.25 3.41 19.51
N ASP A 173 9.09 4.42 19.31
CA ASP A 173 10.25 4.69 20.17
C ASP A 173 10.59 6.19 20.13
N PRO A 174 11.09 6.81 21.21
CA PRO A 174 11.46 8.24 21.21
C PRO A 174 12.80 8.56 20.54
N SER A 175 13.62 7.55 20.20
CA SER A 175 14.90 7.74 19.50
C SER A 175 14.72 8.46 18.15
N ALA A 176 15.81 9.01 17.63
CA ALA A 176 15.88 9.41 16.23
C ALA A 176 16.36 8.22 15.39
N ILE A 177 16.09 8.25 14.09
CA ILE A 177 16.69 7.28 13.18
C ILE A 177 18.22 7.35 13.28
N ASN A 178 18.86 6.21 13.47
CA ASN A 178 20.31 6.11 13.58
C ASN A 178 20.80 4.71 13.17
N ASP A 179 22.10 4.58 12.91
CA ASP A 179 22.76 3.31 12.55
C ASP A 179 22.12 2.56 11.37
N VAL A 180 21.58 3.34 10.42
CA VAL A 180 21.04 2.84 9.16
C VAL A 180 21.54 3.67 7.97
N SER A 181 21.46 3.08 6.77
CA SER A 181 21.72 3.75 5.49
C SER A 181 20.68 3.31 4.46
N MET A 182 20.29 4.20 3.56
CA MET A 182 19.27 4.00 2.52
C MET A 182 19.93 3.88 1.14
N PRO A 183 20.35 2.67 0.73
CA PRO A 183 21.00 2.47 -0.56
C PRO A 183 20.05 2.62 -1.76
N GLU A 184 18.74 2.63 -1.55
CA GLU A 184 17.79 2.51 -2.65
C GLU A 184 16.45 3.21 -2.39
N ILE A 185 16.02 4.00 -3.37
CA ILE A 185 14.69 4.62 -3.48
C ILE A 185 14.04 4.08 -4.75
N ASN A 186 12.75 3.80 -4.70
CA ASN A 186 12.01 3.09 -5.75
C ASN A 186 12.73 1.79 -6.15
N GLY A 187 13.16 1.01 -5.15
CA GLY A 187 13.70 -0.33 -5.29
C GLY A 187 12.65 -1.41 -5.04
N ILE A 188 12.97 -2.65 -5.40
CA ILE A 188 12.17 -3.80 -4.97
C ILE A 188 12.45 -4.05 -3.49
N ILE A 189 11.41 -4.08 -2.66
CA ILE A 189 11.54 -4.33 -1.23
C ILE A 189 10.67 -5.50 -0.80
N ARG A 190 11.02 -6.06 0.35
CA ARG A 190 10.23 -7.11 1.01
C ARG A 190 9.62 -6.53 2.28
N ILE A 191 8.32 -6.75 2.46
CA ILE A 191 7.58 -6.34 3.64
C ILE A 191 6.88 -7.58 4.22
N GLY A 192 7.35 -8.07 5.36
CA GLY A 192 6.90 -9.38 5.87
C GLY A 192 7.20 -10.50 4.87
N GLU A 193 6.17 -11.15 4.33
CA GLU A 193 6.31 -12.16 3.27
C GLU A 193 6.03 -11.59 1.87
N ALA A 194 5.52 -10.35 1.79
CA ALA A 194 5.12 -9.75 0.54
C ALA A 194 6.27 -9.05 -0.18
N THR A 195 6.22 -9.08 -1.51
CA THR A 195 7.10 -8.26 -2.35
C THR A 195 6.36 -6.97 -2.70
N CYS A 196 7.00 -5.82 -2.47
CA CYS A 196 6.48 -4.54 -2.93
C CYS A 196 7.41 -3.96 -4.00
N ILE A 197 6.84 -3.64 -5.14
CA ILE A 197 7.50 -3.00 -6.28
C ILE A 197 7.00 -1.55 -6.38
N PRO A 198 7.86 -0.58 -6.78
CA PRO A 198 7.41 0.79 -6.98
C PRO A 198 6.23 0.86 -7.97
N GLY A 199 5.16 1.53 -7.56
CA GLY A 199 3.94 1.69 -8.35
C GLY A 199 2.87 0.62 -8.12
N ASP A 200 3.15 -0.42 -7.31
CA ASP A 200 2.10 -1.29 -6.79
C ASP A 200 1.06 -0.44 -6.04
N VAL A 201 -0.22 -0.80 -6.12
CA VAL A 201 -1.24 -0.19 -5.29
C VAL A 201 -1.22 -0.87 -3.94
N VAL A 202 -0.97 -0.07 -2.91
CA VAL A 202 -1.00 -0.50 -1.52
C VAL A 202 -2.42 -0.29 -1.00
N LEU A 203 -3.04 -1.35 -0.49
CA LEU A 203 -4.31 -1.28 0.24
C LEU A 203 -4.05 -1.67 1.70
N GLY A 204 -4.18 -0.70 2.60
CA GLY A 204 -4.07 -0.90 4.05
C GLY A 204 -5.45 -0.91 4.69
N THR A 205 -5.78 -1.99 5.38
CA THR A 205 -7.05 -2.16 6.12
C THR A 205 -6.77 -2.59 7.56
N LYS A 206 -7.81 -2.79 8.38
CA LYS A 206 -7.65 -3.39 9.72
C LYS A 206 -6.96 -4.76 9.71
N SER A 207 -7.05 -5.52 8.62
CA SER A 207 -6.45 -6.85 8.51
C SER A 207 -4.92 -6.77 8.30
N GLY A 208 -4.45 -5.73 7.63
CA GLY A 208 -3.04 -5.54 7.30
C GLY A 208 -2.87 -4.78 6.00
N VAL A 209 -1.76 -5.05 5.30
CA VAL A 209 -1.40 -4.37 4.05
C VAL A 209 -1.30 -5.40 2.93
N ILE A 210 -1.90 -5.11 1.77
CA ILE A 210 -1.75 -5.88 0.54
C ILE A 210 -1.16 -5.02 -0.58
N PHE A 211 -0.23 -5.60 -1.35
CA PHE A 211 0.45 -4.97 -2.48
C PHE A 211 -0.09 -5.54 -3.80
N ILE A 212 -0.75 -4.71 -4.59
CA ILE A 212 -1.47 -5.13 -5.80
C ILE A 212 -0.67 -4.64 -7.01
N PRO A 213 -0.19 -5.56 -7.88
CA PRO A 213 0.49 -5.17 -9.12
C PRO A 213 -0.38 -4.23 -9.96
N PRO A 214 0.18 -3.16 -10.55
CA PRO A 214 -0.60 -2.08 -11.16
C PRO A 214 -1.49 -2.57 -12.31
N HIS A 215 -1.06 -3.57 -13.06
CA HIS A 215 -1.83 -4.17 -14.16
C HIS A 215 -3.02 -5.03 -13.70
N LEU A 216 -3.10 -5.40 -12.41
CA LEU A 216 -4.23 -6.14 -11.83
C LEU A 216 -5.24 -5.25 -11.11
N VAL A 217 -4.93 -3.97 -10.89
CA VAL A 217 -5.75 -3.08 -10.07
C VAL A 217 -7.19 -2.96 -10.58
N GLU A 218 -7.35 -2.83 -11.90
CA GLU A 218 -8.67 -2.75 -12.52
C GLU A 218 -9.47 -4.04 -12.31
N GLU A 219 -8.85 -5.21 -12.48
CA GLU A 219 -9.50 -6.50 -12.23
C GLU A 219 -9.91 -6.63 -10.75
N VAL A 220 -9.05 -6.22 -9.82
CA VAL A 220 -9.36 -6.24 -8.37
C VAL A 220 -10.59 -5.38 -8.06
N VAL A 221 -10.62 -4.14 -8.57
CA VAL A 221 -11.73 -3.21 -8.33
C VAL A 221 -13.03 -3.75 -8.91
N LEU A 222 -13.02 -4.16 -10.19
CA LEU A 222 -14.20 -4.69 -10.87
C LEU A 222 -14.69 -6.00 -10.23
N SER A 223 -13.78 -6.86 -9.79
CA SER A 223 -14.12 -8.09 -9.08
C SER A 223 -14.80 -7.78 -7.74
N SER A 224 -14.22 -6.89 -6.92
CA SER A 224 -14.80 -6.47 -5.64
C SER A 224 -16.18 -5.84 -5.79
N GLU A 225 -16.38 -4.99 -6.80
CA GLU A 225 -17.71 -4.40 -7.06
C GLU A 225 -18.77 -5.46 -7.36
N ASN A 226 -18.42 -6.48 -8.15
CA ASN A 226 -19.31 -7.58 -8.46
C ASN A 226 -19.57 -8.48 -7.25
N VAL A 227 -18.54 -8.80 -6.46
CA VAL A 227 -18.65 -9.60 -5.24
C VAL A 227 -19.54 -8.88 -4.24
N ARG A 228 -19.27 -7.59 -3.94
CA ARG A 228 -20.07 -6.79 -3.02
C ARG A 228 -21.56 -6.76 -3.38
N LEU A 229 -21.90 -6.61 -4.67
CA LEU A 229 -23.29 -6.65 -5.11
C LEU A 229 -23.95 -8.01 -4.87
N LYS A 230 -23.23 -9.11 -5.11
CA LYS A 230 -23.74 -10.47 -4.86
C LYS A 230 -23.84 -10.76 -3.37
N ASP A 231 -22.88 -10.30 -2.57
CA ASP A 231 -22.85 -10.48 -1.13
C ASP A 231 -24.00 -9.73 -0.45
N GLU A 232 -24.26 -8.48 -0.84
CA GLU A 232 -25.42 -7.73 -0.33
C GLU A 232 -26.74 -8.46 -0.59
N PHE A 233 -26.93 -8.96 -1.82
CA PHE A 233 -28.10 -9.77 -2.17
C PHE A 233 -28.16 -11.06 -1.34
N GLY A 234 -27.05 -11.80 -1.30
CA GLY A 234 -26.94 -13.07 -0.61
C GLY A 234 -27.24 -12.94 0.88
N GLN A 235 -26.59 -11.97 1.55
CA GLN A 235 -26.81 -11.67 2.97
C GLN A 235 -28.26 -11.29 3.25
N GLN A 236 -28.87 -10.43 2.41
CA GLN A 236 -30.27 -10.09 2.56
C GLN A 236 -31.18 -11.33 2.44
N ARG A 237 -30.99 -12.16 1.40
CA ARG A 237 -31.82 -13.34 1.19
C ARG A 237 -31.62 -14.42 2.24
N ILE A 238 -30.41 -14.55 2.80
CA ILE A 238 -30.12 -15.41 3.95
C ILE A 238 -30.88 -14.92 5.19
N MET A 239 -30.86 -13.62 5.48
CA MET A 239 -31.61 -13.04 6.62
C MET A 239 -33.13 -13.22 6.47
N GLU A 240 -33.64 -13.16 5.24
CA GLU A 240 -35.04 -13.43 4.92
C GLU A 240 -35.41 -14.93 4.94
N GLY A 241 -34.43 -15.83 5.11
CA GLY A 241 -34.62 -17.28 5.09
C GLY A 241 -34.94 -17.84 3.72
N LYS A 242 -34.69 -17.10 2.64
CA LYS A 242 -35.01 -17.49 1.26
C LYS A 242 -33.99 -18.45 0.67
N TYR A 243 -32.71 -18.23 0.98
CA TYR A 243 -31.59 -19.07 0.53
C TYR A 243 -30.69 -19.44 1.71
N THR A 244 -30.04 -20.59 1.60
CA THR A 244 -29.02 -21.03 2.55
C THR A 244 -27.64 -20.45 2.20
N PRO A 245 -26.69 -20.38 3.16
CA PRO A 245 -25.32 -19.94 2.87
C PRO A 245 -24.66 -20.74 1.73
N GLY A 246 -24.82 -22.07 1.73
CA GLY A 246 -24.24 -22.93 0.70
C GLY A 246 -24.83 -22.74 -0.70
N GLU A 247 -26.04 -22.18 -0.81
CA GLU A 247 -26.62 -21.79 -2.11
C GLU A 247 -26.04 -20.47 -2.61
N VAL A 248 -25.75 -19.53 -1.72
CA VAL A 248 -25.18 -18.22 -2.05
C VAL A 248 -23.68 -18.32 -2.39
N ASP A 249 -22.94 -19.23 -1.73
CA ASP A 249 -21.49 -19.39 -1.93
C ASP A 249 -21.10 -20.13 -3.23
N ARG A 250 -22.09 -20.58 -4.02
CA ARG A 250 -21.89 -21.30 -5.29
C ARG A 250 -22.45 -20.52 -6.47
N GLU A 251 -22.28 -21.07 -7.67
CA GLU A 251 -22.96 -20.54 -8.84
C GLU A 251 -24.48 -20.51 -8.63
N PHE A 252 -25.06 -19.31 -8.78
CA PHE A 252 -26.49 -19.09 -8.61
C PHE A 252 -27.29 -19.91 -9.61
N SER A 253 -28.36 -20.55 -9.13
CA SER A 253 -29.33 -21.21 -10.00
C SER A 253 -30.06 -20.21 -10.90
N ASP A 254 -30.73 -20.68 -11.95
CA ASP A 254 -31.56 -19.83 -12.82
C ASP A 254 -32.64 -19.07 -12.05
N GLU A 255 -33.14 -19.64 -10.95
CA GLU A 255 -34.08 -18.95 -10.05
C GLU A 255 -33.39 -17.83 -9.28
N MET A 256 -32.23 -18.10 -8.68
CA MET A 256 -31.45 -17.11 -7.96
C MET A 256 -30.98 -15.97 -8.87
N ASN A 257 -30.58 -16.27 -10.11
CA ASN A 257 -30.20 -15.25 -11.09
C ASN A 257 -31.39 -14.33 -11.43
N ARG A 258 -32.59 -14.90 -11.65
CA ARG A 258 -33.81 -14.09 -11.84
C ARG A 258 -34.14 -13.25 -10.62
N ASP A 259 -33.98 -13.81 -9.41
CA ASP A 259 -34.19 -13.08 -8.17
C ASP A 259 -33.19 -11.94 -7.99
N PHE A 260 -31.91 -12.19 -8.28
CA PHE A 260 -30.85 -11.20 -8.24
C PHE A 260 -31.11 -10.04 -9.21
N GLU A 261 -31.52 -10.32 -10.45
CA GLU A 261 -31.90 -9.27 -11.42
C GLU A 261 -33.10 -8.44 -10.94
N ASN A 262 -34.11 -9.08 -10.35
CA ASN A 262 -35.26 -8.37 -9.79
C ASN A 262 -34.88 -7.56 -8.54
N TRP A 263 -34.01 -8.08 -7.68
CA TRP A 263 -33.47 -7.40 -6.52
C TRP A 263 -32.70 -6.14 -6.93
N LYS A 264 -31.81 -6.25 -7.94
CA LYS A 264 -31.07 -5.10 -8.48
C LYS A 264 -31.98 -3.98 -8.98
N LYS A 265 -33.08 -4.30 -9.66
CA LYS A 265 -34.05 -3.30 -10.15
C LYS A 265 -34.78 -2.56 -9.03
N ASN A 266 -34.94 -3.19 -7.87
CA ASN A 266 -35.67 -2.64 -6.73
C ASN A 266 -34.74 -2.03 -5.66
N ARG A 267 -33.42 -2.11 -5.87
CA ARG A 267 -32.40 -1.47 -5.03
C ARG A 267 -32.49 0.04 -5.25
N LYS A 268 -32.83 0.78 -4.19
CA LYS A 268 -32.85 2.25 -4.17
C LYS A 268 -31.44 2.81 -4.08
#